data_AF-A0A318PEZ9-F1
#
_entry.id   AF-A0A318PEZ9-F1
#
_cell.length_a   1.000
_cell.length_b   1.000
_cell.length_c   1.000
_cell.angle_alpha   90.00
_cell.angle_beta   90.00
_cell.angle_gamma   90.00
#
_symmetry.space_group_name_H-M   'P 1'
#
loop_
_entity.id
_entity.type
_entity.pdbx_description
1 polymer ?
#
loop_
_entity_poly.entity_id
_entity_poly.type
_entity_poly.pdbx_seq_one_letter_code
_entity_poly.pdbx_strand_id
1 'polypeptide(L)'
;MEKARAQSTQKSRFMIAAAYRDTLSAVLQRNYGRVRHGVKTLARDIEGSPRTIQKWIAGTSAPRGEELVKLMAECDELRDEIFRLVKEGKPCPDE
;
A
#
# COMPACT_ATOMS: atom_id res chain seq x y z
N MET A 1 -33.37 -4.87 6.60
CA MET A 1 -32.14 -5.47 7.16
C MET A 1 -30.97 -5.55 6.15
N GLU A 2 -31.23 -5.60 4.85
CA GLU A 2 -30.20 -5.65 3.80
C GLU A 2 -29.28 -4.41 3.73
N LYS A 3 -29.83 -3.21 3.91
CA LYS A 3 -29.08 -1.94 3.88
C LYS A 3 -28.03 -1.81 4.99
N ALA A 4 -28.29 -2.36 6.19
CA ALA A 4 -27.37 -2.32 7.33
C ALA A 4 -26.16 -3.25 7.12
N ARG A 5 -26.37 -4.41 6.47
CA ARG A 5 -25.30 -5.35 6.13
C ARG A 5 -24.40 -4.80 5.03
N ALA A 6 -24.98 -4.18 4.00
CA ALA A 6 -24.23 -3.49 2.95
C ALA A 6 -23.41 -2.29 3.49
N GLN A 7 -23.98 -1.49 4.39
CA GLN A 7 -23.28 -0.38 5.04
C GLN A 7 -22.11 -0.86 5.93
N SER A 8 -22.28 -1.98 6.64
CA SER A 8 -21.21 -2.59 7.46
C SER A 8 -20.05 -3.11 6.61
N THR A 9 -20.35 -3.82 5.51
CA THR A 9 -19.33 -4.32 4.56
C THR A 9 -18.61 -3.17 3.85
N GLN A 10 -19.33 -2.10 3.47
CA GLN A 10 -18.75 -0.91 2.85
C GLN A 10 -17.80 -0.17 3.82
N LYS A 11 -18.18 -0.03 5.09
CA LYS A 11 -17.38 0.63 6.13
C LYS A 11 -16.08 -0.12 6.44
N SER A 12 -16.14 -1.45 6.47
CA SER A 12 -14.96 -2.32 6.61
C SER A 12 -13.99 -2.20 5.42
N ARG A 13 -14.50 -2.22 4.18
CA ARG A 13 -13.67 -2.05 2.97
C ARG A 13 -12.99 -0.67 2.90
N PHE A 14 -13.68 0.39 3.32
CA PHE A 14 -13.07 1.72 3.38
C PHE A 14 -11.96 1.82 4.42
N MET A 15 -12.07 1.12 5.56
CA MET A 15 -11.01 1.05 6.55
C MET A 15 -9.76 0.36 6.00
N ILE A 16 -9.93 -0.74 5.24
CA ILE A 16 -8.81 -1.45 4.60
C ILE A 16 -8.14 -0.58 3.54
N ALA A 17 -8.91 0.11 2.70
CA ALA A 17 -8.34 0.97 1.65
C ALA A 17 -7.58 2.19 2.21
N ALA A 18 -8.05 2.75 3.34
CA ALA A 18 -7.34 3.81 4.05
C ALA A 18 -6.06 3.27 4.68
N ALA A 19 -6.15 2.17 5.45
CA ALA A 19 -5.00 1.53 6.08
C ALA A 19 -3.92 1.14 5.06
N TYR A 20 -4.31 0.58 3.91
CA TYR A 20 -3.37 0.27 2.82
C TYR A 20 -2.62 1.51 2.32
N ARG A 21 -3.34 2.61 2.05
CA ARG A 21 -2.70 3.85 1.57
C ARG A 21 -1.79 4.46 2.61
N ASP A 22 -2.23 4.52 3.85
CA ASP A 22 -1.50 5.15 4.95
C ASP A 22 -0.23 4.37 5.27
N THR A 23 -0.32 3.04 5.37
CA THR A 23 0.83 2.15 5.55
C THR A 23 1.84 2.31 4.43
N LEU A 24 1.38 2.28 3.17
CA LEU A 24 2.25 2.41 2.01
C LEU A 24 2.94 3.77 1.94
N SER A 25 2.18 4.86 2.10
CA SER A 25 2.72 6.21 2.14
C SER A 25 3.76 6.38 3.25
N ALA A 26 3.47 5.86 4.45
CA ALA A 26 4.37 5.97 5.58
C ALA A 26 5.69 5.23 5.37
N VAL A 27 5.65 3.99 4.87
CA VAL A 27 6.86 3.20 4.56
C VAL A 27 7.69 3.87 3.47
N LEU A 28 7.05 4.29 2.37
CA LEU A 28 7.75 4.93 1.26
C LEU A 28 8.35 6.29 1.66
N GLN A 29 7.66 7.05 2.51
CA GLN A 29 8.17 8.32 3.02
C GLN A 29 9.43 8.12 3.88
N ARG A 30 9.46 7.06 4.72
CA ARG A 30 10.64 6.72 5.54
C ARG A 30 11.83 6.28 4.69
N ASN A 31 11.60 5.36 3.76
CA ASN A 31 12.67 4.70 3.01
C ASN A 31 13.17 5.50 1.80
N TYR A 32 12.29 6.27 1.15
CA TYR A 32 12.61 6.93 -0.13
C TYR A 32 12.31 8.43 -0.13
N GLY A 33 11.33 8.88 0.66
CA GLY A 33 10.93 10.30 0.72
C GLY A 33 11.95 11.20 1.42
N ARG A 34 12.72 10.66 2.37
CA ARG A 34 13.78 11.39 3.10
C ARG A 34 15.17 11.21 2.50
N VAL A 35 15.32 10.29 1.55
CA VAL A 35 16.59 9.99 0.90
C VAL A 35 16.78 10.90 -0.31
N ARG A 36 17.95 11.53 -0.41
CA ARG A 36 18.30 12.33 -1.58
C ARG A 36 18.20 11.46 -2.84
N HIS A 37 17.38 11.90 -3.80
CA HIS A 37 17.06 11.15 -5.02
C HIS A 37 16.33 9.81 -4.81
N GLY A 38 15.86 9.47 -3.60
CA GLY A 38 15.19 8.19 -3.33
C GLY A 38 14.00 7.90 -4.25
N VAL A 39 13.20 8.93 -4.57
CA VAL A 39 12.12 8.84 -5.57
C VAL A 39 12.62 8.41 -6.95
N LYS A 40 13.74 8.97 -7.41
CA LYS A 40 14.30 8.65 -8.73
C LYS A 40 14.95 7.28 -8.76
N THR A 41 15.59 6.90 -7.66
CA THR A 41 16.17 5.57 -7.45
C THR A 41 15.06 4.52 -7.53
N LEU A 42 14.06 4.61 -6.65
CA LEU A 42 12.93 3.68 -6.65
C LEU A 42 12.21 3.63 -8.01
N ALA A 43 12.03 4.77 -8.68
CA ALA A 43 11.42 4.81 -10.00
C ALA A 43 12.20 3.98 -11.03
N ARG A 44 13.53 4.00 -10.96
CA ARG A 44 14.37 3.19 -11.83
C ARG A 44 14.24 1.71 -11.47
N ASP A 45 14.29 1.38 -10.19
CA ASP A 45 14.37 0.01 -9.71
C ASP A 45 13.07 -0.78 -9.96
N ILE A 46 11.91 -0.11 -9.91
CA ILE A 46 10.61 -0.72 -10.22
C ILE A 46 10.10 -0.43 -11.64
N GLU A 47 10.93 0.19 -12.49
CA GLU A 47 10.56 0.65 -13.84
C GLU A 47 9.31 1.54 -13.87
N GLY A 48 9.16 2.37 -12.83
CA GLY A 48 8.04 3.28 -12.62
C GLY A 48 8.34 4.74 -13.00
N SER A 49 7.33 5.60 -12.89
CA SER A 49 7.51 7.04 -13.07
C SER A 49 7.78 7.75 -11.73
N PRO A 50 8.76 8.68 -11.66
CA PRO A 50 9.00 9.46 -10.44
C PRO A 50 7.77 10.23 -9.96
N ARG A 51 6.92 10.68 -10.89
CA ARG A 51 5.67 11.37 -10.59
C ARG A 51 4.68 10.46 -9.88
N THR A 52 4.56 9.21 -10.32
CA THR A 52 3.67 8.23 -9.70
C THR A 52 4.12 7.90 -8.28
N ILE A 53 5.43 7.69 -8.10
CA ILE A 53 6.00 7.42 -6.77
C ILE A 53 5.78 8.58 -5.82
N GLN A 54 5.96 9.83 -6.27
CA GLN A 54 5.65 11.00 -5.43
C GLN A 54 4.19 11.01 -4.98
N LYS A 55 3.25 10.61 -5.85
CA LYS A 55 1.84 10.53 -5.47
C LYS A 55 1.57 9.45 -4.42
N TRP A 56 2.28 8.33 -4.47
CA TRP A 56 2.18 7.26 -3.47
C TRP A 56 2.78 7.69 -2.14
N ILE A 57 3.95 8.32 -2.17
CA ILE A 57 4.58 8.90 -0.98
C ILE A 57 3.64 9.93 -0.33
N ALA A 58 2.99 10.78 -1.14
CA ALA A 58 2.01 11.76 -0.65
C ALA A 58 0.64 11.15 -0.25
N GLY A 59 0.43 9.84 -0.42
CA GLY A 59 -0.83 9.15 -0.10
C GLY A 59 -2.02 9.49 -1.02
N THR A 60 -1.79 10.30 -2.07
CA THR A 60 -2.84 10.77 -2.99
C THR A 60 -3.33 9.69 -3.97
N SER A 61 -2.54 8.64 -4.17
CA SER A 61 -2.90 7.45 -4.94
C SER A 61 -2.18 6.24 -4.36
N ALA A 62 -2.57 5.05 -4.79
CA ALA A 62 -1.94 3.80 -4.35
C ALA A 62 -1.46 3.00 -5.58
N PRO A 63 -0.43 2.15 -5.43
CA PRO A 63 0.00 1.28 -6.50
C PRO A 63 -1.07 0.23 -6.80
N ARG A 64 -1.15 -0.14 -8.08
CA ARG A 64 -1.91 -1.27 -8.61
C ARG A 64 -1.23 -2.58 -8.24
N GLY A 65 -1.89 -3.70 -8.52
CA GLY A 65 -1.36 -5.04 -8.17
C GLY A 65 0.06 -5.29 -8.69
N GLU A 66 0.35 -5.01 -9.96
CA GLU A 66 1.69 -5.19 -10.54
C GLU A 66 2.74 -4.29 -9.86
N GLU A 67 2.40 -3.02 -9.67
CA GLU A 67 3.28 -2.03 -9.04
C GLU A 67 3.57 -2.39 -7.58
N LEU A 68 2.57 -2.92 -6.87
CA LEU A 68 2.71 -3.38 -5.50
C LEU A 68 3.67 -4.58 -5.42
N VAL A 69 3.56 -5.55 -6.34
CA VAL A 69 4.47 -6.71 -6.39
C VAL A 69 5.92 -6.25 -6.57
N LYS A 70 6.16 -5.31 -7.50
CA LYS A 70 7.51 -4.75 -7.71
C LYS A 70 8.02 -4.01 -6.48
N LEU A 71 7.18 -3.21 -5.83
CA LEU A 71 7.54 -2.52 -4.59
C LEU A 71 7.84 -3.49 -3.44
N MET A 72 7.10 -4.58 -3.30
CA MET A 72 7.32 -5.59 -2.26
C MET A 72 8.56 -6.45 -2.53
N ALA A 73 9.00 -6.56 -3.79
CA ALA A 73 10.27 -7.19 -4.14
C ALA A 73 11.46 -6.30 -3.74
N GLU A 74 11.31 -4.98 -3.89
CA GLU A 74 12.41 -4.02 -3.65
C GLU A 74 12.45 -3.44 -2.24
N CYS A 75 11.34 -3.49 -1.49
CA CYS A 75 11.23 -2.95 -0.14
C CYS A 75 10.66 -3.99 0.82
N ASP A 76 11.57 -4.68 1.53
CA ASP A 76 11.22 -5.71 2.52
C ASP A 76 10.29 -5.17 3.62
N GLU A 77 10.54 -3.95 4.13
CA GLU A 77 9.69 -3.32 5.15
C GLU A 77 8.25 -3.13 4.63
N LEU A 78 8.08 -2.72 3.37
CA LEU A 78 6.74 -2.58 2.78
C LEU A 78 6.05 -3.94 2.69
N ARG A 79 6.78 -4.97 2.25
CA ARG A 79 6.24 -6.34 2.15
C ARG A 79 5.73 -6.83 3.51
N ASP A 80 6.53 -6.62 4.56
CA ASP A 80 6.17 -7.06 5.92
C ASP A 80 4.95 -6.32 6.47
N GLU A 81 4.86 -5.01 6.26
CA GLU A 81 3.70 -4.21 6.67
C GLU A 81 2.43 -4.58 5.91
N ILE A 82 2.53 -4.86 4.61
CA ILE A 82 1.39 -5.36 3.82
C ILE A 82 0.95 -6.73 4.31
N PHE A 83 1.88 -7.65 4.60
CA PHE A 83 1.51 -8.95 5.17
C PHE A 83 0.91 -8.83 6.58
N ARG A 84 1.35 -7.86 7.38
CA ARG A 84 0.71 -7.56 8.67
C ARG A 84 -0.74 -7.13 8.48
N LEU A 85 -1.00 -6.19 7.56
CA LEU A 85 -2.36 -5.76 7.21
C LEU A 85 -3.23 -6.93 6.71
N VAL A 86 -2.67 -7.83 5.91
CA VAL A 86 -3.39 -9.03 5.43
C VAL A 86 -3.75 -9.96 6.60
N LYS A 87 -2.81 -10.21 7.52
CA LYS A 87 -3.05 -11.05 8.70
C LYS A 87 -4.13 -10.47 9.63
N GLU A 88 -4.14 -9.15 9.80
CA GLU A 88 -5.16 -8.43 10.58
C GLU A 88 -6.54 -8.45 9.90
N GLY A 89 -6.58 -8.60 8.57
CA GLY A 89 -7.78 -8.61 7.73
C GLY A 89 -8.73 -9.81 7.87
N LYS A 90 -8.42 -10.77 8.76
CA LYS A 90 -9.00 -12.12 8.93
C LYS A 90 -8.47 -13.18 7.95
N PRO A 91 -8.14 -14.39 8.44
CA PRO A 91 -7.77 -15.52 7.60
C PRO A 91 -8.97 -15.99 6.77
N CYS A 92 -8.67 -16.50 5.58
CA CYS A 92 -9.58 -17.41 4.87
C CYS A 92 -9.92 -18.54 5.85
N PRO A 93 -11.19 -18.98 5.98
CA PRO A 93 -11.49 -20.15 6.79
C PRO A 93 -10.65 -21.31 6.29
N ASP A 94 -9.82 -21.88 7.16
CA ASP A 94 -9.13 -23.13 6.91
C ASP A 94 -10.21 -24.21 6.73
N GLU A 95 -10.16 -24.94 5.61
CA GLU A 95 -10.98 -26.14 5.35
C GLU A 95 -10.53 -27.33 6.21
#